data_AF-G2J4U3-F1
#
_entry.id   AF-G2J4U3-F1
#
_cell.length_a   1.000
_cell.length_b   1.000
_cell.length_c   1.000
_cell.angle_alpha   90.00
_cell.angle_beta   90.00
_cell.angle_gamma   90.00
#
_symmetry.space_group_name_H-M   'P 1'
#
loop_
_entity.id
_entity.type
_entity.pdbx_description
1 polymer ?
#
loop_
_entity_poly.entity_id
_entity_poly.type
_entity_poly.pdbx_seq_one_letter_code
_entity_poly.pdbx_strand_id
1 'polypeptide(L)'
;MGYAVGTACYESQAEAEAVYFGTVSPSVSGSTVTQYVLDAGVWKLNRYDTTTGSMVLQSSTTAFSLFPTCSNADRVMDGITLGWLVAGVLFTAYSLKLLRRAL
;
A
#
# COMPACT_ATOMS: atom_id res chain seq x y z
N MET A 1 1.38 -10.25 12.17
CA MET A 1 0.25 -9.63 11.44
C MET A 1 0.59 -8.16 11.27
N GLY A 2 0.35 -7.60 10.10
CA GLY A 2 0.71 -6.23 9.73
C GLY A 2 -0.46 -5.47 9.10
N TYR A 3 -0.16 -4.32 8.48
CA TYR A 3 -1.13 -3.40 7.89
C TYR A 3 -0.87 -3.23 6.39
N ALA A 4 -1.91 -3.42 5.58
CA ALA A 4 -1.81 -3.35 4.14
C ALA A 4 -2.03 -1.92 3.63
N VAL A 5 -1.07 -1.45 2.84
CA VAL A 5 -1.18 -0.20 2.07
C VAL A 5 -0.84 -0.53 0.62
N GLY A 6 -1.86 -0.47 -0.25
CA GLY A 6 -1.73 -0.93 -1.64
C GLY A 6 -1.34 -2.40 -1.71
N THR A 7 -0.21 -2.69 -2.35
CA THR A 7 0.32 -4.06 -2.47
C THR A 7 1.34 -4.41 -1.39
N ALA A 8 1.75 -3.49 -0.51
CA ALA A 8 2.73 -3.74 0.54
C ALA A 8 2.07 -4.04 1.89
N CYS A 9 2.79 -4.76 2.75
CA CYS A 9 2.35 -5.13 4.10
C CYS A 9 3.40 -4.67 5.12
N TYR A 10 3.02 -3.75 5.99
CA TYR A 10 3.89 -3.10 6.97
C TYR A 10 3.72 -3.69 8.36
N GLU A 11 4.76 -3.67 9.17
CA GLU A 11 4.74 -4.33 10.49
C GLU A 11 3.94 -3.54 11.52
N SER A 12 3.92 -2.22 11.41
CA SER A 12 3.23 -1.33 12.34
C SER A 12 2.28 -0.37 11.64
N GLN A 13 1.26 0.08 12.38
CA GLN A 13 0.31 1.07 11.88
C GLN A 13 1.01 2.39 11.57
N ALA A 14 1.96 2.81 12.40
CA ALA A 14 2.71 4.05 12.20
C ALA A 14 3.52 4.03 10.88
N GLU A 15 4.10 2.87 10.53
CA GLU A 15 4.83 2.72 9.27
C GLU A 15 3.90 2.73 8.06
N ALA A 16 2.75 2.06 8.16
CA ALA A 16 1.71 2.10 7.14
C ALA A 16 1.17 3.53 6.92
N GLU A 17 0.93 4.27 8.01
CA GLU A 17 0.51 5.68 7.96
C GLU A 17 1.59 6.56 7.34
N ALA A 18 2.86 6.34 7.68
CA ALA A 18 3.97 7.11 7.12
C ALA A 18 4.08 6.94 5.60
N VAL A 19 3.93 5.72 5.09
CA VAL A 19 3.92 5.49 3.64
C VAL A 19 2.66 6.04 2.98
N TYR A 20 1.50 5.80 3.58
CA TYR A 20 0.23 6.27 3.02
C TYR A 20 0.19 7.80 2.97
N PHE A 21 0.29 8.48 4.11
CA PHE A 21 0.19 9.94 4.16
C PHE A 21 1.40 10.64 3.55
N GLY A 22 2.59 10.04 3.64
CA GLY A 22 3.80 10.59 3.02
C GLY A 22 3.81 10.52 1.48
N THR A 23 3.00 9.66 0.87
CA THR A 23 2.87 9.57 -0.60
C THR A 23 1.69 10.36 -1.15
N VAL A 24 0.78 10.86 -0.30
CA VAL A 24 -0.34 11.69 -0.76
C VAL A 24 0.17 13.09 -1.13
N SER A 25 0.12 13.39 -2.42
CA SER A 25 0.46 14.71 -2.94
C SER A 25 -0.45 15.79 -2.34
N PRO A 26 0.09 16.99 -2.06
CA PRO A 26 -0.73 18.15 -1.71
C PRO A 26 -1.79 18.42 -2.78
N SER A 27 -3.02 18.74 -2.35
CA SER A 27 -4.07 19.19 -3.24
C SER A 27 -4.21 20.72 -3.18
N VAL A 28 -4.39 21.34 -4.33
CA VAL A 28 -4.58 22.80 -4.45
C VAL A 28 -5.95 23.07 -5.04
N SER A 29 -6.74 23.89 -4.36
CA SER A 29 -8.06 24.33 -4.80
C SER A 29 -8.18 25.84 -4.60
N GLY A 30 -8.07 26.60 -5.69
CA GLY A 30 -7.99 28.06 -5.62
C GLY A 30 -6.77 28.53 -4.83
N SER A 31 -6.99 29.37 -3.81
CA SER A 31 -5.97 29.81 -2.86
C SER A 31 -5.77 28.85 -1.68
N THR A 32 -6.42 27.68 -1.68
CA THR A 32 -6.32 26.73 -0.58
C THR A 32 -5.40 25.57 -0.93
N VAL A 33 -4.38 25.33 -0.10
CA VAL A 33 -3.48 24.17 -0.20
C VAL A 33 -3.78 23.22 0.94
N THR A 34 -4.05 21.95 0.65
CA THR A 34 -4.30 20.93 1.66
C THR A 34 -3.23 19.84 1.56
N GLN A 35 -2.53 19.57 2.65
CA GLN A 35 -1.44 18.59 2.70
C GLN A 35 -1.37 17.85 4.04
N TYR A 36 -0.87 16.62 4.01
CA TYR A 36 -0.55 15.88 5.22
C TYR A 36 0.82 16.30 5.75
N VAL A 37 0.91 16.55 7.05
CA VAL A 37 2.14 16.94 7.74
C VAL A 37 2.27 16.10 9.00
N LEU A 38 3.46 15.55 9.24
CA LEU A 38 3.79 14.89 10.48
C LEU A 38 4.21 15.94 11.51
N ASP A 39 3.43 16.07 12.60
CA ASP A 39 3.70 17.02 13.68
C ASP A 39 3.64 16.32 15.03
N ALA A 40 4.73 16.41 15.79
CA ALA A 40 4.91 15.72 17.07
C ALA A 40 4.60 14.20 17.03
N GLY A 41 4.91 13.55 15.90
CA GLY A 41 4.68 12.11 15.71
C GLY A 41 3.24 11.74 15.35
N VAL A 42 2.36 12.71 15.10
CA VAL A 42 0.97 12.50 14.67
C VAL A 42 0.77 13.12 13.30
N TRP A 43 0.20 12.35 12.37
CA TRP A 43 -0.17 12.87 11.06
C TRP A 43 -1.35 13.83 11.18
N LYS A 44 -1.24 15.00 10.55
CA LYS A 44 -2.28 16.02 10.51
C LYS A 44 -2.56 16.42 9.08
N LEU A 45 -3.83 16.64 8.75
CA LEU A 45 -4.27 17.28 7.52
C LEU A 45 -4.29 18.79 7.76
N ASN A 46 -3.31 19.48 7.20
CA ASN A 46 -3.21 20.93 7.28
C ASN A 46 -3.80 21.57 6.04
N ARG A 47 -4.59 22.61 6.25
CA ARG A 47 -5.11 23.47 5.20
C ARG A 47 -4.51 24.86 5.34
N TYR A 48 -3.90 25.33 4.28
CA TYR A 48 -3.27 26.64 4.18
C TYR A 48 -4.04 27.51 3.20
N ASP A 49 -4.17 28.79 3.51
CA ASP A 49 -4.60 29.82 2.58
C ASP A 49 -3.37 30.54 2.02
N THR A 50 -3.36 30.79 0.72
CA THR A 50 -2.29 31.46 -0.04
C THR A 50 -2.73 32.79 -0.63
N THR A 51 -3.91 33.31 -0.28
CA THR A 51 -4.46 34.57 -0.81
C THR A 51 -3.53 35.76 -0.56
N THR A 52 -2.78 35.75 0.55
CA THR A 52 -1.84 36.80 0.92
C THR A 52 -0.44 36.64 0.30
N GLY A 53 -0.23 35.64 -0.55
CA GLY A 53 1.09 35.28 -1.10
C GLY A 53 1.99 34.51 -0.13
N SER A 54 1.51 34.22 1.08
CA SER A 54 2.15 33.38 2.09
C SER A 54 1.23 32.23 2.49
N MET A 55 1.77 31.08 2.88
CA MET A 55 0.97 29.95 3.38
C MET A 55 0.56 30.20 4.83
N VAL A 56 -0.69 30.60 5.06
CA VAL A 56 -1.26 30.79 6.40
C VAL A 56 -2.09 29.58 6.78
N LEU A 57 -1.76 28.92 7.89
CA LEU A 57 -2.52 27.77 8.38
C LEU A 57 -3.93 28.19 8.80
N GLN A 58 -4.95 27.65 8.13
CA GLN A 58 -6.36 27.89 8.41
C GLN A 58 -6.92 26.83 9.35
N SER A 59 -6.58 25.56 9.12
CA SER A 59 -7.04 24.45 9.94
C SER A 59 -6.03 23.31 9.96
N SER A 60 -5.97 22.61 11.09
CA SER A 60 -5.16 21.40 11.26
C SER A 60 -6.00 20.36 12.00
N THR A 61 -6.19 19.20 11.38
CA THR A 61 -6.96 18.10 11.97
C THR A 61 -6.13 16.83 11.99
N THR A 62 -6.18 16.06 13.07
CA THR A 62 -5.50 14.76 13.15
C THR A 62 -6.03 13.80 12.09
N ALA A 63 -5.13 13.26 11.28
CA ALA A 63 -5.43 12.25 10.29
C ALA A 63 -5.19 10.87 10.91
N PHE A 64 -6.14 9.97 10.72
CA PHE A 64 -6.04 8.58 11.15
C PHE A 64 -6.64 7.70 10.07
N SER A 65 -6.00 6.56 9.80
CA SER A 65 -6.46 5.60 8.80
C SER A 65 -6.57 4.21 9.40
N LEU A 66 -7.67 3.52 9.10
CA LEU A 66 -7.85 2.11 9.42
C LEU A 66 -7.41 1.27 8.22
N PHE A 67 -6.18 0.77 8.27
CA PHE A 67 -5.68 -0.12 7.23
C PHE A 67 -6.15 -1.56 7.47
N PRO A 68 -6.48 -2.31 6.39
CA PRO A 68 -6.79 -3.72 6.51
C PRO A 68 -5.56 -4.50 6.99
N THR A 69 -5.78 -5.57 7.74
CA THR A 69 -4.70 -6.43 8.23
C THR A 69 -4.13 -7.30 7.10
N CYS A 70 -2.83 -7.57 7.14
CA CYS A 70 -2.14 -8.45 6.20
C CYS A 70 -1.12 -9.35 6.88
N SER A 71 -0.74 -10.43 6.19
CA SER A 71 0.29 -11.38 6.63
C SER A 71 1.28 -11.61 5.48
N ASN A 72 2.55 -11.30 5.73
CA ASN A 72 3.61 -11.61 4.76
C ASN A 72 3.80 -13.12 4.61
N ALA A 73 3.57 -13.89 5.69
CA ALA A 73 3.66 -15.35 5.66
C ALA A 73 2.59 -15.95 4.72
N ASP A 74 1.35 -15.46 4.82
CA ASP A 74 0.24 -16.00 4.02
C ASP A 74 0.47 -15.72 2.53
N ARG A 75 0.99 -14.54 2.19
CA ARG A 75 1.36 -14.19 0.81
C ARG A 75 2.44 -15.09 0.22
N VAL A 76 3.42 -15.48 1.02
CA VAL A 76 4.47 -16.41 0.57
C VAL A 76 3.88 -17.80 0.35
N MET A 77 3.01 -18.26 1.24
CA MET A 77 2.33 -19.55 1.10
C MET A 77 1.41 -19.58 -0.13
N ASP A 78 0.68 -18.49 -0.38
CA ASP A 78 -0.12 -18.33 -1.59
C ASP A 78 0.75 -18.37 -2.85
N GLY A 79 1.92 -17.73 -2.83
CA GLY A 79 2.89 -17.79 -3.93
C GLY A 79 3.42 -19.21 -4.19
N ILE A 80 3.74 -19.95 -3.12
CA ILE A 80 4.24 -21.33 -3.22
C ILE A 80 3.15 -22.26 -3.76
N THR A 81 1.92 -22.16 -3.26
CA THR A 81 0.80 -23.00 -3.72
C THR A 81 0.51 -22.76 -5.18
N LEU A 82 0.52 -21.50 -5.63
CA LEU A 82 0.33 -21.14 -7.04
C LEU A 82 1.47 -21.66 -7.92
N GLY A 83 2.72 -21.62 -7.42
CA GLY A 83 3.88 -22.22 -8.08
C GLY A 83 3.74 -23.73 -8.30
N TRP A 84 3.27 -24.47 -7.29
CA TRP A 84 3.04 -25.92 -7.41
C TRP A 84 1.93 -26.27 -8.40
N LEU A 85 0.86 -25.46 -8.47
CA LEU A 85 -0.20 -25.67 -9.45
C LEU A 85 0.33 -25.55 -10.88
N VAL A 86 1.13 -24.53 -11.17
CA VAL A 86 1.75 -24.34 -12.48
C VAL A 86 2.72 -25.48 -12.80
N ALA A 87 3.55 -25.88 -11.84
CA ALA A 87 4.48 -26.99 -12.01
C ALA A 87 3.75 -28.32 -12.33
N GLY A 88 2.63 -28.59 -11.64
CA GLY A 88 1.81 -29.79 -11.90
C GLY A 88 1.24 -29.85 -13.32
N VAL A 89 0.76 -28.71 -13.85
CA VAL A 89 0.25 -28.63 -15.24
C VAL A 89 1.38 -28.86 -16.25
N LEU A 90 2.56 -28.28 -16.02
CA LEU A 90 3.72 -28.50 -16.90
C LEU A 90 4.19 -29.95 -16.87
N PHE A 91 4.24 -30.56 -15.68
CA PHE A 91 4.64 -31.95 -15.52
C PHE A 91 3.68 -32.89 -16.26
N THR A 92 2.37 -32.73 -16.05
CA THR A 92 1.35 -33.55 -16.74
C THR A 92 1.40 -33.40 -18.26
N ALA A 93 1.54 -32.17 -18.77
CA ALA A 93 1.70 -31.93 -20.20
C ALA A 93 2.98 -32.59 -20.77
N TYR A 94 4.09 -32.51 -20.02
CA TYR A 94 5.35 -33.15 -20.41
C TYR A 94 5.27 -34.68 -20.40
N SER A 95 4.64 -35.27 -19.37
CA SER A 95 4.40 -36.72 -19.29
C SER A 95 3.57 -37.22 -20.46
N LEU A 96 2.50 -36.51 -20.83
CA LEU A 96 1.66 -36.85 -22.00
C LEU A 96 2.45 -36.78 -23.31
N LYS A 97 3.33 -35.79 -23.45
CA LYS A 97 4.21 -35.66 -24.63
C LYS A 97 5.21 -36.83 -24.72
N LEU A 98 5.78 -37.27 -23.60
CA LEU A 98 6.66 -38.43 -23.55
C LEU A 98 5.93 -39.72 -23.91
N LEU A 99 4.73 -39.94 -23.34
CA LEU A 99 3.91 -41.10 -23.67
C LEU A 99 3.56 -41.16 -25.17
N ARG A 100 3.19 -40.02 -25.77
CA ARG A 100 2.94 -39.94 -27.22
C ARG A 100 4.17 -40.17 -28.10
N ARG A 101 5.38 -40.05 -27.56
CA ARG A 101 6.63 -40.38 -28.29
C ARG A 101 7.04 -41.84 -28.13
N ALA A 102 6.57 -42.51 -27.09
CA ALA A 102 6.92 -43.89 -26.80
C ALA A 102 5.95 -44.89 -27.44
N LEU A 103 4.72 -44.46 -27.74
CA LEU A 103 3.71 -45.15 -28.56
C LEU A 103 3.92 -44.80 -30.05
#